data_AF-A0AAV9FTJ2-F1
#
_entry.id   AF-A0AAV9FTJ2-F1
#
_cell.length_a   1.000
_cell.length_b   1.000
_cell.length_c   1.000
_cell.angle_alpha   90.00
_cell.angle_beta   90.00
_cell.angle_gamma   90.00
#
_symmetry.space_group_name_H-M   'P 1'
#
loop_
_entity.id
_entity.type
_entity.pdbx_description
1 polymer ?
#
loop_
_entity_poly.entity_id
_entity_poly.type
_entity_poly.pdbx_seq_one_letter_code
_entity_poly.pdbx_strand_id
1 'polypeptide(L)'
;MLFRKLIELLFRMKSIPKIKILLVLLLMISVAIGADDAGNWIGSFSSEDYEDFLEPVEKEKIYYYWQMEKLKRAVAPRYIRYIDSSLTLETGKLLNRGILFTFEGIENEEVSVCGNFSLWRCIPLKKNDHGVFYIVFDPESRDTIREELKILEYKFRVDGLFTHDPSNPDSVEDGDGSLISRLIAISTGPDKLVTTRILEDSPYEELEYRTVEFRIYAPDAEMVTLVGDFNHWDPEEDILKKEKEVFTLIKKMKPGNYLYNFVQDGKIILDTFNQNTRLREDTGEISSYLIVPERSYALERK
;
A
#
# COMPACT_ATOMS: atom_id res chain seq x y z
N MET A 1 -18.75 -16.90 -20.30
CA MET A 1 -19.91 -16.23 -20.95
C MET A 1 -21.01 -15.81 -19.96
N LEU A 2 -21.34 -16.63 -18.95
CA LEU A 2 -22.30 -16.28 -17.89
C LEU A 2 -21.82 -15.15 -16.95
N PHE A 3 -20.52 -15.11 -16.63
CA PHE A 3 -19.90 -14.06 -15.80
C PHE A 3 -20.05 -12.65 -16.38
N ARG A 4 -19.82 -12.47 -17.69
CA ARG A 4 -19.94 -11.18 -18.38
C ARG A 4 -21.37 -10.63 -18.34
N LYS A 5 -22.37 -11.51 -18.50
CA LYS A 5 -23.79 -11.14 -18.44
C LYS A 5 -24.25 -10.78 -17.02
N LEU A 6 -23.69 -11.43 -16.00
CA LEU A 6 -24.02 -11.12 -14.60
C LEU A 6 -23.50 -9.73 -14.22
N ILE A 7 -22.29 -9.39 -14.64
CA ILE A 7 -21.66 -8.07 -14.47
C ILE A 7 -22.50 -7.00 -15.19
N GLU A 8 -22.86 -7.19 -16.45
CA GLU A 8 -23.71 -6.25 -17.19
C GLU A 8 -25.08 -6.02 -16.53
N LEU A 9 -25.68 -7.05 -15.92
CA LEU A 9 -26.96 -6.92 -15.22
C LEU A 9 -26.86 -6.05 -13.95
N LEU A 10 -25.74 -6.16 -13.24
CA LEU A 10 -25.44 -5.41 -12.03
C LEU A 10 -25.19 -3.92 -12.31
N PHE A 11 -24.55 -3.62 -13.44
CA PHE A 11 -24.31 -2.23 -13.87
C PHE A 11 -25.58 -1.52 -14.37
N ARG A 12 -26.57 -2.27 -14.87
CA ARG A 12 -27.88 -1.75 -15.33
C ARG A 12 -28.82 -1.33 -14.20
N MET A 13 -28.54 -1.71 -12.95
CA MET A 13 -29.36 -1.30 -11.80
C MET A 13 -29.07 0.16 -11.43
N LYS A 14 -30.14 0.96 -11.40
CA LYS A 14 -30.13 2.38 -11.02
C LYS A 14 -30.13 2.54 -9.48
N SER A 15 -29.22 1.85 -8.80
CA SER A 15 -29.10 1.84 -7.34
C SER A 15 -27.96 2.74 -6.85
N ILE A 16 -28.09 3.21 -5.61
CA ILE A 16 -27.14 4.07 -4.87
C ILE A 16 -25.70 3.52 -5.00
N PRO A 17 -24.67 4.36 -5.22
CA PRO A 17 -23.28 3.94 -5.46
C PRO A 17 -22.72 2.94 -4.43
N LYS A 18 -23.16 3.04 -3.16
CA LYS A 18 -22.82 2.10 -2.09
C LYS A 18 -23.25 0.65 -2.39
N ILE A 19 -24.38 0.44 -3.07
CA ILE A 19 -24.87 -0.89 -3.44
C ILE A 19 -24.02 -1.49 -4.55
N LYS A 20 -23.54 -0.68 -5.51
CA LYS A 20 -22.63 -1.16 -6.58
C LYS A 20 -21.26 -1.55 -6.03
N ILE A 21 -20.71 -0.74 -5.12
CA ILE A 21 -19.45 -1.05 -4.41
C ILE A 21 -19.59 -2.35 -3.61
N LEU A 22 -20.68 -2.52 -2.86
CA LEU A 22 -20.95 -3.73 -2.09
C LEU A 22 -21.02 -4.99 -2.98
N LEU A 23 -21.60 -4.86 -4.18
CA LEU A 23 -21.79 -5.99 -5.09
C LEU A 23 -20.51 -6.39 -5.84
N VAL A 24 -19.64 -5.43 -6.16
CA VAL A 24 -18.28 -5.71 -6.67
C VAL A 24 -17.39 -6.31 -5.58
N LEU A 25 -17.50 -5.82 -4.33
CA LEU A 25 -16.85 -6.44 -3.19
C LEU A 25 -17.30 -7.89 -2.99
N LEU A 26 -18.60 -8.15 -3.08
CA LEU A 26 -19.16 -9.52 -3.01
C LEU A 26 -18.64 -10.41 -4.15
N LEU A 27 -18.49 -9.85 -5.35
CA LEU A 27 -17.95 -10.55 -6.52
C LEU A 27 -16.46 -10.91 -6.32
N MET A 28 -15.64 -9.98 -5.81
CA MET A 28 -14.22 -10.21 -5.50
C MET A 28 -14.05 -11.24 -4.38
N ILE A 29 -14.92 -11.22 -3.35
CA ILE A 29 -14.96 -12.23 -2.30
C ILE A 29 -15.30 -13.61 -2.88
N SER A 30 -16.23 -13.70 -3.83
CA SER A 30 -16.58 -14.99 -4.46
C SER A 30 -15.45 -15.60 -5.30
N VAL A 31 -14.57 -14.78 -5.89
CA VAL A 31 -13.36 -15.24 -6.59
C VAL A 31 -12.30 -15.71 -5.58
N ALA A 32 -12.18 -15.05 -4.44
CA ALA A 32 -11.27 -15.47 -3.36
C ALA A 32 -11.71 -16.77 -2.66
N ILE A 33 -13.02 -17.01 -2.53
CA ILE A 33 -13.56 -18.28 -1.99
C ILE A 33 -13.30 -19.47 -2.93
N GLY A 34 -13.02 -19.22 -4.22
CA GLY A 34 -12.64 -20.25 -5.19
C GLY A 34 -11.15 -20.63 -5.18
N ALA A 35 -10.33 -19.95 -4.39
CA ALA A 35 -8.91 -20.27 -4.21
C ALA A 35 -8.71 -20.84 -2.80
N ASP A 36 -8.98 -22.13 -2.65
CA ASP A 36 -8.52 -22.94 -1.51
C ASP A 36 -6.98 -23.04 -1.56
N ASP A 37 -6.30 -21.94 -1.26
CA ASP A 37 -4.83 -21.88 -1.10
C ASP A 37 -4.45 -21.22 0.24
N ALA A 38 -5.34 -21.33 1.22
CA ALA A 38 -5.00 -21.08 2.63
C ALA A 38 -4.11 -22.18 3.24
N GLY A 39 -3.81 -23.25 2.48
CA GLY A 39 -3.00 -24.39 2.90
C GLY A 39 -1.49 -24.22 2.74
N ASN A 40 -1.02 -23.32 1.87
CA ASN A 40 0.41 -23.17 1.55
C ASN A 40 1.12 -22.05 2.32
N TRP A 41 0.59 -21.68 3.48
CA TRP A 41 1.10 -20.57 4.29
C TRP A 41 2.28 -20.94 5.21
N ILE A 42 2.83 -22.17 5.10
CA ILE A 42 4.00 -22.59 5.88
C ILE A 42 5.13 -22.90 4.91
N GLY A 43 6.18 -22.08 4.96
CA GLY A 43 7.52 -22.50 4.55
C GLY A 43 7.93 -23.72 5.36
N SER A 44 7.67 -24.91 4.81
CA SER A 44 8.49 -26.07 5.10
C SER A 44 9.75 -25.90 4.29
N PHE A 45 10.88 -25.64 4.94
CA PHE A 45 12.17 -25.92 4.31
C PHE A 45 12.20 -27.42 4.00
N SER A 46 12.04 -27.75 2.71
CA SER A 46 12.47 -29.04 2.20
C SER A 46 13.94 -28.90 1.84
N SER A 47 14.74 -29.91 2.16
CA SER A 47 16.20 -29.92 1.94
C SER A 47 16.63 -29.94 0.47
N GLU A 48 15.74 -29.63 -0.47
CA GLU A 48 16.01 -29.57 -1.91
C GLU A 48 16.16 -28.13 -2.44
N ASP A 49 15.93 -27.09 -1.63
CA ASP A 49 15.96 -25.68 -2.08
C ASP A 49 17.37 -25.02 -2.03
N TYR A 50 18.45 -25.79 -2.24
CA TYR A 50 19.83 -25.27 -2.12
C TYR A 50 20.43 -24.67 -3.40
N GLU A 51 19.65 -24.46 -4.46
CA GLU A 51 20.12 -23.79 -5.68
C GLU A 51 19.08 -22.75 -6.14
N ASP A 52 19.20 -21.52 -5.65
CA ASP A 52 19.00 -20.29 -6.44
C ASP A 52 19.19 -19.04 -5.55
N PHE A 53 20.45 -18.62 -5.41
CA PHE A 53 20.85 -17.39 -4.74
C PHE A 53 20.68 -16.19 -5.68
N LEU A 54 19.44 -15.83 -5.99
CA LEU A 54 19.02 -14.49 -6.44
C LEU A 54 17.55 -14.35 -6.04
N GLU A 55 17.25 -13.85 -4.84
CA GLU A 55 15.86 -13.57 -4.45
C GLU A 55 15.23 -12.61 -5.49
N PRO A 56 14.20 -13.03 -6.24
CA PRO A 56 13.48 -12.11 -7.09
C PRO A 56 12.74 -11.12 -6.19
N VAL A 57 12.86 -9.82 -6.51
CA VAL A 57 12.08 -8.74 -5.90
C VAL A 57 10.64 -9.23 -5.67
N GLU A 58 10.24 -9.37 -4.40
CA GLU A 58 8.95 -9.93 -4.02
C GLU A 58 7.85 -9.27 -4.85
N LYS A 59 7.17 -10.05 -5.72
CA LYS A 59 5.99 -9.58 -6.46
C LYS A 59 5.02 -8.95 -5.47
N GLU A 60 4.69 -7.67 -5.64
CA GLU A 60 3.89 -6.88 -4.70
C GLU A 60 2.53 -7.55 -4.40
N LYS A 61 2.43 -8.27 -3.28
CA LYS A 61 1.26 -9.06 -2.89
C LYS A 61 0.21 -8.19 -2.19
N ILE A 62 -1.04 -8.27 -2.66
CA ILE A 62 -2.20 -7.62 -2.03
C ILE A 62 -2.93 -8.65 -1.16
N TYR A 63 -3.17 -8.30 0.10
CA TYR A 63 -3.88 -9.13 1.06
C TYR A 63 -5.34 -8.68 1.22
N TYR A 64 -6.19 -9.55 1.75
CA TYR A 64 -7.48 -9.15 2.29
C TYR A 64 -7.40 -9.10 3.81
N TYR A 65 -8.02 -8.10 4.44
CA TYR A 65 -7.92 -7.89 5.89
C TYR A 65 -8.32 -9.12 6.74
N TRP A 66 -9.30 -9.90 6.28
CA TRP A 66 -9.72 -11.13 6.96
C TRP A 66 -8.64 -12.22 6.98
N GLN A 67 -7.61 -12.16 6.14
CA GLN A 67 -6.50 -13.11 6.18
C GLN A 67 -5.70 -12.96 7.49
N MET A 68 -5.67 -11.75 8.06
CA MET A 68 -5.01 -11.46 9.33
C MET A 68 -5.77 -12.13 10.50
N GLU A 69 -7.10 -12.21 10.39
CA GLU A 69 -7.96 -12.95 11.32
C GLU A 69 -7.76 -14.46 11.29
N LYS A 70 -7.05 -14.98 10.27
CA LYS A 70 -6.78 -16.41 10.07
C LYS A 70 -5.30 -16.78 10.20
N LEU A 71 -4.44 -15.83 10.61
CA LEU A 71 -3.03 -16.12 10.87
C LEU A 71 -2.90 -17.19 11.95
N LYS A 72 -2.20 -18.29 11.62
CA LYS A 72 -1.96 -19.40 12.55
C LYS A 72 -0.72 -19.20 13.43
N ARG A 73 0.17 -18.29 13.02
CA ARG A 73 1.44 -17.97 13.67
C ARG A 73 1.76 -16.50 13.46
N ALA A 74 2.57 -15.94 14.35
CA ALA A 74 3.15 -14.62 14.12
C ALA A 74 4.14 -14.67 12.94
N VAL A 75 4.21 -13.55 12.20
CA VAL A 75 5.16 -13.29 11.12
C VAL A 75 5.94 -12.02 11.45
N ALA A 76 7.20 -12.00 10.99
CA ALA A 76 8.05 -10.81 11.07
C ALA A 76 7.32 -9.57 10.53
N PRO A 77 7.55 -8.40 11.16
CA PRO A 77 6.88 -7.16 10.78
C PRO A 77 7.19 -6.83 9.33
N ARG A 78 6.18 -6.39 8.59
CA ARG A 78 6.36 -6.07 7.16
C ARG A 78 5.36 -5.04 6.69
N TYR A 79 5.78 -4.27 5.69
CA TYR A 79 4.85 -3.42 4.96
C TYR A 79 3.95 -4.29 4.09
N ILE A 80 2.65 -4.06 4.17
CA ILE A 80 1.64 -4.78 3.39
C ILE A 80 0.72 -3.81 2.68
N ARG A 81 0.12 -4.30 1.59
CA ARG A 81 -1.05 -3.68 0.97
C ARG A 81 -2.23 -4.59 1.18
N TYR A 82 -3.38 -4.02 1.54
CA TYR A 82 -4.55 -4.82 1.85
C TYR A 82 -5.86 -4.15 1.47
N ILE A 83 -6.86 -4.98 1.18
CA ILE A 83 -8.24 -4.55 0.96
C ILE A 83 -9.03 -4.84 2.24
N ASP A 84 -9.71 -3.82 2.74
CA ASP A 84 -10.67 -3.93 3.85
C ASP A 84 -12.00 -3.31 3.41
N SER A 85 -13.00 -4.15 3.23
CA SER A 85 -14.33 -3.73 2.79
C SER A 85 -14.97 -2.69 3.71
N SER A 86 -14.75 -2.81 5.02
CA SER A 86 -15.33 -1.90 6.02
C SER A 86 -14.70 -0.52 5.89
N LEU A 87 -13.36 -0.48 5.89
CA LEU A 87 -12.61 0.76 5.72
C LEU A 87 -12.84 1.41 4.34
N THR A 88 -13.02 0.61 3.29
CA THR A 88 -13.37 1.11 1.95
C THR A 88 -14.73 1.79 1.93
N LEU A 89 -15.73 1.27 2.63
CA LEU A 89 -17.05 1.88 2.70
C LEU A 89 -17.05 3.22 3.44
N GLU A 90 -16.16 3.38 4.42
CA GLU A 90 -16.00 4.61 5.21
C GLU A 90 -15.17 5.67 4.50
N THR A 91 -14.02 5.28 3.94
CA THR A 91 -13.01 6.21 3.41
C THR A 91 -13.08 6.39 1.90
N GLY A 92 -13.74 5.47 1.19
CA GLY A 92 -13.68 5.36 -0.27
C GLY A 92 -12.33 4.85 -0.81
N LYS A 93 -11.35 4.57 0.05
CA LYS A 93 -10.05 3.99 -0.33
C LYS A 93 -10.18 2.47 -0.41
N LEU A 94 -9.87 1.90 -1.58
CA LEU A 94 -10.04 0.47 -1.81
C LEU A 94 -8.78 -0.32 -1.43
N LEU A 95 -7.61 0.21 -1.78
CA LEU A 95 -6.33 -0.34 -1.38
C LEU A 95 -5.75 0.47 -0.22
N ASN A 96 -5.56 -0.19 0.91
CA ASN A 96 -4.92 0.34 2.10
C ASN A 96 -3.48 -0.17 2.18
N ARG A 97 -2.66 0.53 2.95
CA ARG A 97 -1.28 0.14 3.22
C ARG A 97 -0.95 0.35 4.68
N GLY A 98 0.06 -0.35 5.15
CA GLY A 98 0.53 -0.20 6.51
C GLY A 98 1.51 -1.27 6.89
N ILE A 99 1.99 -1.18 8.11
CA ILE A 99 2.95 -2.10 8.69
C ILE A 99 2.16 -3.11 9.51
N LEU A 100 2.20 -4.37 9.10
CA LEU A 100 1.63 -5.47 9.85
C LEU A 100 2.60 -5.81 10.98
N PHE A 101 2.15 -5.59 12.22
CA PHE A 101 2.77 -6.15 13.41
C PHE A 101 1.98 -7.37 13.85
N THR A 102 2.69 -8.43 14.22
CA THR A 102 2.06 -9.62 14.80
C THR A 102 2.85 -10.13 15.99
N PHE A 103 2.16 -10.76 16.93
CA PHE A 103 2.74 -11.34 18.13
C PHE A 103 1.97 -12.61 18.50
N GLU A 104 2.68 -13.67 18.87
CA GLU A 104 2.07 -14.92 19.32
C GLU A 104 2.02 -14.92 20.84
N GLY A 105 0.82 -15.02 21.40
CA GLY A 105 0.56 -14.91 22.83
C GLY A 105 -0.57 -15.82 23.30
N ILE A 106 -0.78 -15.88 24.61
CA ILE A 106 -1.83 -16.70 25.22
C ILE A 106 -3.15 -15.93 25.38
N GLU A 107 -4.18 -16.61 25.88
CA GLU A 107 -5.55 -16.10 25.77
C GLU A 107 -5.89 -14.86 26.59
N ASN A 108 -5.27 -14.70 27.76
CA ASN A 108 -5.59 -13.63 28.69
C ASN A 108 -4.63 -12.44 28.61
N GLU A 109 -3.71 -12.43 27.65
CA GLU A 109 -2.71 -11.37 27.52
C GLU A 109 -3.28 -10.11 26.86
N GLU A 110 -2.92 -8.96 27.40
CA GLU A 110 -3.05 -7.68 26.73
C GLU A 110 -1.77 -7.33 25.99
N VAL A 111 -1.81 -7.39 24.66
CA VAL A 111 -0.66 -7.10 23.81
C VAL A 111 -0.85 -5.77 23.10
N SER A 112 0.16 -4.90 23.19
CA SER A 112 0.23 -3.63 22.46
C SER A 112 1.60 -3.45 21.81
N VAL A 113 1.66 -2.75 20.68
CA VAL A 113 2.93 -2.34 20.06
C VAL A 113 3.25 -0.90 20.44
N CYS A 114 4.47 -0.64 20.89
CA CYS A 114 4.93 0.68 21.29
C CYS A 114 6.24 0.97 20.56
N GLY A 115 6.35 2.12 19.88
CA GLY A 115 7.55 2.44 19.12
C GLY A 115 7.67 3.91 18.77
N ASN A 116 8.78 4.27 18.15
CA ASN A 116 9.08 5.66 17.78
C ASN A 116 8.02 6.29 16.85
N PHE A 117 7.37 5.49 15.98
CA PHE A 117 6.28 5.89 15.10
C PHE A 117 4.98 6.29 15.81
N SER A 118 4.86 6.03 17.11
CA SER A 118 3.73 6.44 17.93
C SER A 118 4.17 7.32 19.09
N LEU A 119 5.38 7.88 19.04
CA LEU A 119 6.03 8.55 20.17
C LEU A 119 5.98 7.67 21.44
N TRP A 120 6.20 6.37 21.26
CA TRP A 120 6.14 5.34 22.29
C TRP A 120 4.77 5.15 22.96
N ARG A 121 3.71 5.77 22.44
CA ARG A 121 2.34 5.44 22.85
C ARG A 121 1.99 4.03 22.37
N CYS A 122 1.68 3.14 23.31
CA CYS A 122 1.31 1.78 22.99
C CYS A 122 -0.05 1.70 22.29
N ILE A 123 -0.08 0.98 21.17
CA ILE A 123 -1.27 0.75 20.36
C ILE A 123 -1.71 -0.71 20.57
N PRO A 124 -2.94 -0.97 21.06
CA PRO A 124 -3.40 -2.32 21.34
C PRO A 124 -3.55 -3.16 20.07
N LEU A 125 -3.14 -4.43 20.13
CA LEU A 125 -3.32 -5.38 19.04
C LEU A 125 -4.66 -6.13 19.19
N LYS A 126 -5.26 -6.50 18.06
CA LYS A 126 -6.43 -7.38 18.03
C LYS A 126 -5.96 -8.83 18.08
N LYS A 127 -6.56 -9.65 18.93
CA LYS A 127 -6.32 -11.09 18.96
C LYS A 127 -7.24 -11.83 17.99
N ASN A 128 -6.72 -12.84 17.30
CA ASN A 128 -7.53 -13.78 16.53
C ASN A 128 -7.76 -15.12 17.28
N ASP A 129 -8.57 -16.01 16.69
CA ASP A 129 -8.94 -17.30 17.27
C ASP A 129 -7.77 -18.31 17.38
N HIS A 130 -6.61 -17.98 16.81
CA HIS A 130 -5.42 -18.82 16.81
C HIS A 130 -4.33 -18.34 17.80
N GLY A 131 -4.60 -17.34 18.63
CA GLY A 131 -3.60 -16.82 19.58
C GLY A 131 -2.63 -15.82 18.97
N VAL A 132 -2.88 -15.35 17.74
CA VAL A 132 -2.06 -14.33 17.10
C VAL A 132 -2.71 -12.96 17.36
N PHE A 133 -1.95 -12.10 18.02
CA PHE A 133 -2.23 -10.68 18.14
C PHE A 133 -1.70 -9.98 16.89
N TYR A 134 -2.47 -9.07 16.31
CA TYR A 134 -2.08 -8.37 15.11
C TYR A 134 -2.66 -6.95 15.03
N ILE A 135 -1.96 -6.10 14.31
CA ILE A 135 -2.46 -4.78 13.90
C ILE A 135 -1.78 -4.38 12.58
N VAL A 136 -2.52 -3.66 11.73
CA VAL A 136 -1.93 -2.96 10.59
C VAL A 136 -1.87 -1.49 10.94
N PHE A 137 -0.66 -0.99 11.20
CA PHE A 137 -0.42 0.41 11.53
C PHE A 137 -0.19 1.22 10.26
N ASP A 138 -0.95 2.30 10.05
CA ASP A 138 -0.72 3.23 8.95
C ASP A 138 0.28 4.32 9.39
N PRO A 139 1.55 4.25 8.94
CA PRO A 139 2.57 5.22 9.32
C PRO A 139 2.23 6.65 8.87
N GLU A 140 1.56 6.79 7.74
CA GLU A 140 1.30 8.08 7.07
C GLU A 140 -0.03 8.70 7.50
N SER A 141 -0.67 8.15 8.54
CA SER A 141 -1.74 8.88 9.24
C SER A 141 -1.16 10.21 9.73
N ARG A 142 -1.89 11.31 9.50
CA ARG A 142 -1.46 12.73 9.56
C ARG A 142 -0.63 13.17 10.78
N ASP A 143 -0.54 12.35 11.83
CA ASP A 143 0.05 12.66 13.12
C ASP A 143 1.28 11.81 13.51
N THR A 144 1.71 10.81 12.73
CA THR A 144 2.58 9.74 13.28
C THR A 144 3.99 9.61 12.72
N ILE A 145 4.23 9.81 11.42
CA ILE A 145 5.58 9.63 10.86
C ILE A 145 6.04 10.87 10.12
N ARG A 146 7.03 11.56 10.71
CA ARG A 146 7.88 12.51 9.99
C ARG A 146 8.68 11.75 8.93
N GLU A 147 8.95 12.39 7.79
CA GLU A 147 9.83 11.90 6.69
C GLU A 147 11.22 11.39 7.16
N GLU A 148 11.55 11.61 8.44
CA GLU A 148 12.81 11.29 9.11
C GLU A 148 12.90 9.85 9.64
N LEU A 149 11.79 9.10 9.82
CA LEU A 149 11.84 7.76 10.40
C LEU A 149 12.18 6.67 9.37
N LYS A 150 13.45 6.58 9.01
CA LYS A 150 14.00 5.52 8.15
C LYS A 150 14.02 4.14 8.83
N ILE A 151 14.10 4.14 10.16
CA ILE A 151 14.14 2.94 11.00
C ILE A 151 13.08 3.10 12.09
N LEU A 152 12.16 2.14 12.16
CA LEU A 152 11.19 2.03 13.23
C LEU A 152 11.77 1.17 14.33
N GLU A 153 11.80 1.70 15.52
CA GLU A 153 12.21 0.98 16.71
C GLU A 153 10.98 0.75 17.58
N TYR A 154 10.77 -0.49 17.99
CA TYR A 154 9.57 -0.88 18.72
C TYR A 154 9.79 -2.05 19.67
N LYS A 155 8.86 -2.17 20.61
CA LYS A 155 8.68 -3.31 21.51
C LYS A 155 7.20 -3.65 21.59
N PHE A 156 6.89 -4.88 21.93
CA PHE A 156 5.57 -5.23 22.43
C PHE A 156 5.50 -5.01 23.93
N ARG A 157 4.37 -4.51 24.40
CA ARG A 157 3.98 -4.52 25.80
C ARG A 157 2.97 -5.64 26.00
N VAL A 158 3.32 -6.63 26.79
CA VAL A 158 2.52 -7.83 27.11
C VAL A 158 2.29 -7.81 28.61
N ASP A 159 1.04 -7.64 29.04
CA ASP A 159 0.66 -7.57 30.46
C ASP A 159 1.49 -6.60 31.32
N GLY A 160 1.93 -5.49 30.70
CA GLY A 160 2.75 -4.48 31.38
C GLY A 160 4.27 -4.67 31.23
N LEU A 161 4.73 -5.80 30.72
CA LEU A 161 6.15 -6.07 30.46
C LEU A 161 6.51 -5.75 29.01
N PHE A 162 7.67 -5.13 28.80
CA PHE A 162 8.18 -4.86 27.47
C PHE A 162 9.03 -6.02 26.97
N THR A 163 8.73 -6.50 25.77
CA THR A 163 9.49 -7.54 25.06
C THR A 163 9.80 -7.08 23.64
N HIS A 164 10.98 -7.45 23.14
CA HIS A 164 11.24 -7.40 21.71
C HIS A 164 10.31 -8.36 20.97
N ASP A 165 10.16 -8.15 19.67
CA ASP A 165 9.45 -9.05 18.76
C ASP A 165 10.27 -10.32 18.49
N PRO A 166 9.83 -11.49 18.99
CA PRO A 166 10.57 -12.74 18.79
C PRO A 166 10.57 -13.22 17.32
N SER A 167 9.64 -12.72 16.51
CA SER A 167 9.54 -13.04 15.08
C SER A 167 10.41 -12.14 14.20
N ASN A 168 10.94 -11.04 14.76
CA ASN A 168 11.79 -10.11 14.03
C ASN A 168 13.28 -10.42 14.29
N PRO A 169 14.04 -10.85 13.27
CA PRO A 169 15.47 -11.12 13.43
C PRO A 169 16.30 -9.84 13.65
N ASP A 170 15.81 -8.67 13.24
CA ASP A 170 16.52 -7.40 13.45
C ASP A 170 16.16 -6.81 14.82
N SER A 171 16.99 -7.10 15.81
CA SER A 171 16.93 -6.50 17.15
C SER A 171 18.30 -6.06 17.61
N VAL A 172 18.32 -5.04 18.47
CA VAL A 172 19.55 -4.49 19.06
C VAL A 172 19.36 -4.30 20.57
N GLU A 173 20.45 -4.30 21.33
CA GLU A 173 20.41 -3.99 22.75
C GLU A 173 20.10 -2.50 22.97
N ASP A 174 19.23 -2.19 23.93
CA ASP A 174 18.76 -0.82 24.21
C ASP A 174 19.58 -0.06 25.26
N GLY A 175 20.66 -0.67 25.75
CA GLY A 175 21.55 -0.09 26.76
C GLY A 175 21.19 -0.46 28.21
N ASP A 176 19.99 -1.02 28.44
CA ASP A 176 19.54 -1.49 29.75
C ASP A 176 19.53 -3.03 29.84
N GLY A 177 20.25 -3.70 28.91
CA GLY A 177 20.29 -5.15 28.80
C GLY A 177 19.02 -5.79 28.23
N SER A 178 18.11 -4.98 27.66
CA SER A 178 16.91 -5.45 26.97
C SER A 178 17.08 -5.28 25.45
N LEU A 179 16.32 -6.04 24.68
CA LEU A 179 16.32 -5.93 23.22
C LEU A 179 15.21 -4.99 22.75
N ILE A 180 15.49 -4.24 21.69
CA ILE A 180 14.54 -3.44 20.92
C ILE A 180 14.52 -3.95 19.48
N SER A 181 13.32 -4.12 18.91
CA SER A 181 13.17 -4.58 17.53
C SER A 181 13.22 -3.41 16.56
N ARG A 182 13.85 -3.63 15.40
CA ARG A 182 13.98 -2.62 14.35
C ARG A 182 13.32 -3.08 13.07
N LEU A 183 12.73 -2.13 12.35
CA LEU A 183 12.19 -2.34 11.02
C LEU A 183 12.61 -1.16 10.15
N ILE A 184 13.27 -1.45 9.03
CA ILE A 184 13.54 -0.44 8.02
C ILE A 184 12.21 -0.14 7.30
N ALA A 185 11.49 0.90 7.72
CA ALA A 185 10.20 1.28 7.13
C ALA A 185 10.35 1.82 5.70
N ILE A 186 11.53 2.34 5.39
CA ILE A 186 11.86 2.97 4.11
C ILE A 186 13.19 2.39 3.67
N SER A 187 13.18 1.50 2.66
CA SER A 187 14.43 1.02 2.05
C SER A 187 15.25 2.26 1.66
N THR A 188 16.38 2.43 2.32
CA THR A 188 17.22 3.63 2.28
C THR A 188 17.91 3.76 0.94
N GLY A 189 17.18 4.25 -0.05
CA GLY A 189 17.74 4.97 -1.18
C GLY A 189 17.02 6.31 -1.30
N PRO A 190 17.74 7.43 -1.50
CA PRO A 190 17.11 8.74 -1.72
C PRO A 190 16.14 8.79 -2.93
N ASP A 191 16.07 7.71 -3.72
CA ASP A 191 15.26 7.59 -4.93
C ASP A 191 14.26 6.41 -4.88
N LYS A 192 14.10 5.70 -3.74
CA LYS A 192 13.30 4.44 -3.69
C LYS A 192 11.82 4.62 -3.35
N LEU A 193 11.43 5.70 -2.68
CA LEU A 193 10.02 6.01 -2.33
C LEU A 193 9.44 7.09 -3.22
N VAL A 194 9.60 6.92 -4.53
CA VAL A 194 9.12 7.93 -5.47
C VAL A 194 7.66 7.66 -5.80
N THR A 195 6.82 8.62 -5.41
CA THR A 195 5.43 8.74 -5.88
C THR A 195 5.32 9.98 -6.75
N THR A 196 4.20 10.03 -7.47
CA THR A 196 3.70 11.24 -8.12
C THR A 196 3.62 12.41 -7.14
N ARG A 197 4.13 13.59 -7.53
CA ARG A 197 4.03 14.84 -6.77
C ARG A 197 3.62 16.01 -7.66
N ILE A 198 2.95 16.99 -7.07
CA ILE A 198 2.69 18.28 -7.72
C ILE A 198 3.90 19.17 -7.41
N LEU A 199 4.52 19.73 -8.44
CA LEU A 199 5.65 20.65 -8.27
C LEU A 199 5.14 22.03 -7.85
N GLU A 200 5.99 22.79 -7.14
CA GLU A 200 5.67 24.17 -6.77
C GLU A 200 5.45 25.02 -8.02
N ASP A 201 4.45 25.90 -7.94
CA ASP A 201 4.11 26.82 -9.02
C ASP A 201 5.29 27.72 -9.35
N SER A 202 5.80 27.62 -10.56
CA SER A 202 6.64 28.69 -11.10
C SER A 202 5.77 29.95 -11.29
N PRO A 203 6.26 31.15 -10.97
CA PRO A 203 5.56 32.41 -11.31
C PRO A 203 5.34 32.58 -12.83
N TYR A 204 5.95 31.73 -13.65
CA TYR A 204 5.80 31.68 -15.11
C TYR A 204 4.83 30.60 -15.61
N GLU A 205 4.18 29.83 -14.73
CA GLU A 205 3.21 28.81 -15.11
C GLU A 205 1.82 29.39 -15.39
N GLU A 206 1.20 28.89 -16.47
CA GLU A 206 -0.18 29.20 -16.83
C GLU A 206 -1.16 28.93 -15.67
N LEU A 207 -2.05 29.89 -15.39
CA LEU A 207 -3.01 29.84 -14.27
C LEU A 207 -3.90 28.59 -14.24
N GLU A 208 -4.14 27.99 -15.41
CA GLU A 208 -5.07 26.87 -15.59
C GLU A 208 -4.42 25.49 -15.42
N TYR A 209 -3.10 25.42 -15.23
CA TYR A 209 -2.36 24.17 -15.16
C TYR A 209 -1.51 24.08 -13.89
N ARG A 210 -1.29 22.83 -13.48
CA ARG A 210 -0.30 22.42 -12.48
C ARG A 210 0.74 21.56 -13.18
N THR A 211 2.00 21.72 -12.79
CA THR A 211 3.04 20.80 -13.20
C THR A 211 3.07 19.61 -12.24
N VAL A 212 2.80 18.42 -12.76
CA VAL A 212 2.83 17.16 -12.03
C VAL A 212 4.02 16.34 -12.49
N GLU A 213 4.81 15.86 -11.55
CA GLU A 213 5.90 14.94 -11.80
C GLU A 213 5.47 13.53 -11.36
N PHE A 214 5.26 12.65 -12.33
CA PHE A 214 5.03 11.23 -12.13
C PHE A 214 6.37 10.53 -12.00
N ARG A 215 6.50 9.67 -11.00
CA ARG A 215 7.75 8.96 -10.72
C ARG A 215 7.47 7.57 -10.20
N ILE A 216 8.30 6.60 -10.59
CA ILE A 216 8.22 5.23 -10.08
C ILE A 216 9.60 4.58 -10.04
N TYR A 217 9.88 3.87 -8.94
CA TYR A 217 11.09 3.08 -8.77
C TYR A 217 10.89 1.73 -9.48
N ALA A 218 11.66 1.49 -10.52
CA ALA A 218 11.57 0.26 -11.32
C ALA A 218 12.94 -0.08 -11.90
N PRO A 219 13.90 -0.52 -11.07
CA PRO A 219 15.29 -0.71 -11.47
C PRO A 219 15.42 -1.70 -12.64
N ASP A 220 14.62 -2.77 -12.59
CA ASP A 220 14.66 -3.88 -13.54
C ASP A 220 13.76 -3.68 -14.77
N ALA A 221 13.02 -2.56 -14.85
CA ALA A 221 12.16 -2.27 -15.99
C ALA A 221 12.95 -1.80 -17.21
N GLU A 222 12.56 -2.29 -18.38
CA GLU A 222 13.08 -1.79 -19.66
C GLU A 222 12.33 -0.52 -20.07
N MET A 223 11.01 -0.53 -19.92
CA MET A 223 10.14 0.57 -20.30
C MET A 223 9.00 0.75 -19.30
N VAL A 224 8.73 2.02 -18.97
CA VAL A 224 7.57 2.42 -18.20
C VAL A 224 6.81 3.51 -18.94
N THR A 225 5.50 3.34 -19.10
CA THR A 225 4.61 4.38 -19.62
C THR A 225 3.52 4.73 -18.60
N LEU A 226 2.94 5.92 -18.74
CA LEU A 226 1.86 6.41 -17.89
C LEU A 226 0.55 6.32 -18.67
N VAL A 227 -0.48 5.76 -18.04
CA VAL A 227 -1.84 5.72 -18.60
C VAL A 227 -2.82 6.31 -17.60
N GLY A 228 -3.80 7.06 -18.08
CA GLY A 228 -4.83 7.63 -17.22
C GLY A 228 -5.86 8.47 -17.96
N ASP A 229 -6.74 9.12 -17.21
CA ASP A 229 -7.85 9.89 -17.78
C ASP A 229 -7.37 11.01 -18.72
N PHE A 230 -6.21 11.60 -18.44
CA PHE A 230 -5.62 12.70 -19.20
C PHE A 230 -5.05 12.32 -20.57
N ASN A 231 -4.82 11.03 -20.83
CA ASN A 231 -4.35 10.52 -22.12
C ASN A 231 -5.24 9.40 -22.67
N HIS A 232 -6.48 9.32 -22.19
CA HIS A 232 -7.45 8.29 -22.59
C HIS A 232 -6.95 6.86 -22.41
N TRP A 233 -6.08 6.64 -21.42
CA TRP A 233 -5.47 5.35 -21.12
C TRP A 233 -4.61 4.79 -22.26
N ASP A 234 -4.04 5.65 -23.10
CA ASP A 234 -3.16 5.27 -24.20
C ASP A 234 -1.70 5.05 -23.71
N PRO A 235 -1.15 3.83 -23.79
CA PRO A 235 0.21 3.55 -23.33
C PRO A 235 1.30 4.09 -24.26
N GLU A 236 0.98 4.55 -25.46
CA GLU A 236 1.96 5.04 -26.45
C GLU A 236 2.26 6.55 -26.31
N GLU A 237 1.40 7.30 -25.59
CA GLU A 237 1.46 8.76 -25.51
C GLU A 237 2.48 9.28 -24.48
N ASP A 238 2.52 8.67 -23.29
CA ASP A 238 3.25 9.22 -22.13
C ASP A 238 4.34 8.24 -21.63
N ILE A 239 5.45 8.14 -22.36
CA ILE A 239 6.60 7.31 -22.00
C ILE A 239 7.46 8.01 -20.93
N LEU A 240 7.80 7.32 -19.84
CA LEU A 240 8.67 7.86 -18.79
C LEU A 240 10.14 7.74 -19.18
N LYS A 241 10.94 8.72 -18.74
CA LYS A 241 12.39 8.71 -18.88
C LYS A 241 13.04 8.01 -17.70
N LYS A 242 13.91 7.03 -17.95
CA LYS A 242 14.71 6.37 -16.91
C LYS A 242 15.89 7.26 -16.49
N GLU A 243 15.99 7.54 -15.21
CA GLU A 243 17.11 8.21 -14.55
C GLU A 243 17.60 7.33 -13.40
N LYS A 244 18.74 6.65 -13.60
CA LYS A 244 19.24 5.58 -12.72
C LYS A 244 18.20 4.46 -12.56
N GLU A 245 17.62 4.31 -11.37
CA GLU A 245 16.66 3.27 -11.02
C GLU A 245 15.19 3.78 -11.02
N VAL A 246 14.99 5.06 -11.33
CA VAL A 246 13.69 5.73 -11.28
C VAL A 246 13.27 6.17 -12.67
N PHE A 247 12.01 5.94 -13.01
CA PHE A 247 11.36 6.47 -14.19
C PHE A 247 10.60 7.75 -13.83
N THR A 248 10.73 8.81 -14.63
CA THR A 248 10.08 10.10 -14.40
C THR A 248 9.38 10.65 -15.64
N LEU A 249 8.28 11.38 -15.44
CA LEU A 249 7.61 12.17 -16.46
C LEU A 249 7.03 13.43 -15.83
N ILE A 250 7.30 14.58 -16.44
CA ILE A 250 6.71 15.87 -16.05
C ILE A 250 5.58 16.19 -17.02
N LYS A 251 4.37 16.39 -16.50
CA LYS A 251 3.17 16.68 -17.28
C LYS A 251 2.42 17.89 -16.73
N LYS A 252 2.01 18.80 -17.62
CA LYS A 252 1.06 19.87 -17.26
C LYS A 252 -0.35 19.30 -17.22
N MET A 253 -1.07 19.50 -16.12
CA MET A 253 -2.41 18.97 -15.90
C MET A 253 -3.34 20.07 -15.41
N LYS A 254 -4.59 20.06 -15.88
CA LYS A 254 -5.62 20.97 -15.31
C LYS A 254 -6.00 20.52 -13.90
N PRO A 255 -6.43 21.43 -13.02
CA PRO A 255 -7.07 21.05 -11.78
C PRO A 255 -8.21 20.05 -12.00
N GLY A 256 -8.30 19.05 -11.13
CA GLY A 256 -9.25 17.96 -11.30
C GLY A 256 -8.87 16.70 -10.54
N ASN A 257 -9.66 15.66 -10.74
CA ASN A 257 -9.46 14.34 -10.17
C ASN A 257 -9.14 13.37 -11.31
N TYR A 258 -8.04 12.64 -11.18
CA TYR A 258 -7.55 11.75 -12.23
C TYR A 258 -7.28 10.36 -11.67
N LEU A 259 -7.67 9.35 -12.43
CA LEU A 259 -7.20 7.99 -12.30
C LEU A 259 -6.03 7.78 -13.26
N TYR A 260 -5.01 7.08 -12.78
CA TYR A 260 -3.83 6.73 -13.56
C TYR A 260 -3.21 5.43 -13.05
N ASN A 261 -2.43 4.78 -13.90
CA ASN A 261 -1.57 3.64 -13.59
C ASN A 261 -0.25 3.76 -14.37
N PHE A 262 0.77 3.03 -13.95
CA PHE A 262 1.97 2.81 -14.77
C PHE A 262 1.81 1.52 -15.58
N VAL A 263 2.44 1.47 -16.76
CA VAL A 263 2.58 0.25 -17.54
C VAL A 263 4.07 -0.08 -17.57
N GLN A 264 4.48 -1.05 -16.76
CA GLN A 264 5.85 -1.54 -16.69
C GLN A 264 5.99 -2.78 -17.56
N ASP A 265 6.78 -2.71 -18.63
CA ASP A 265 7.03 -3.82 -19.57
C ASP A 265 5.74 -4.53 -20.03
N GLY A 266 4.72 -3.72 -20.33
CA GLY A 266 3.40 -4.18 -20.79
C GLY A 266 2.43 -4.61 -19.67
N LYS A 267 2.83 -4.54 -18.39
CA LYS A 267 1.97 -4.86 -17.25
C LYS A 267 1.50 -3.60 -16.55
N ILE A 268 0.19 -3.47 -16.38
CA ILE A 268 -0.41 -2.39 -15.60
C ILE A 268 -0.08 -2.60 -14.12
N ILE A 269 0.50 -1.58 -13.50
CA ILE A 269 0.80 -1.53 -12.07
C ILE A 269 0.30 -0.22 -11.47
N LEU A 270 -0.04 -0.26 -10.19
CA LEU A 270 -0.39 0.93 -9.42
C LEU A 270 0.87 1.73 -9.12
N ASP A 271 0.73 3.04 -8.88
CA ASP A 271 1.78 3.82 -8.22
C ASP A 271 2.00 3.27 -6.80
N THR A 272 3.12 2.56 -6.64
CA THR A 272 3.57 1.84 -5.44
C THR A 272 3.48 2.67 -4.17
N PHE A 273 3.68 3.99 -4.26
CA PHE A 273 3.77 4.90 -3.12
C PHE A 273 2.64 5.94 -3.08
N ASN A 274 1.82 6.09 -4.14
CA ASN A 274 0.58 6.86 -4.03
C ASN A 274 -0.48 6.10 -3.23
N GLN A 275 -0.81 6.60 -2.05
CA GLN A 275 -1.79 5.98 -1.15
C GLN A 275 -3.24 6.10 -1.61
N ASN A 276 -3.53 7.04 -2.50
CA ASN A 276 -4.88 7.29 -2.95
C ASN A 276 -5.15 6.36 -4.14
N THR A 277 -6.12 5.49 -3.98
CA THR A 277 -6.62 4.61 -5.04
C THR A 277 -8.13 4.70 -5.12
N ARG A 278 -8.68 4.44 -6.30
CA ARG A 278 -10.11 4.37 -6.52
C ARG A 278 -10.45 3.28 -7.52
N LEU A 279 -11.69 2.81 -7.44
CA LEU A 279 -12.25 1.88 -8.41
C LEU A 279 -12.57 2.63 -9.72
N ARG A 280 -12.12 2.09 -10.84
CA ARG A 280 -12.48 2.56 -12.17
C ARG A 280 -13.84 1.97 -12.54
N GLU A 281 -14.83 2.82 -12.78
CA GLU A 281 -16.24 2.37 -12.92
C GLU A 281 -16.50 1.55 -14.19
N ASP A 282 -15.73 1.79 -15.26
CA ASP A 282 -15.88 1.17 -16.57
C ASP A 282 -15.26 -0.24 -16.66
N THR A 283 -14.14 -0.48 -15.97
CA THR A 283 -13.42 -1.76 -15.96
C THR A 283 -13.65 -2.57 -14.70
N GLY A 284 -14.00 -1.91 -13.58
CA GLY A 284 -14.03 -2.54 -12.26
C GLY A 284 -12.64 -2.82 -11.68
N GLU A 285 -11.58 -2.29 -12.29
CA GLU A 285 -10.21 -2.41 -11.81
C GLU A 285 -9.84 -1.25 -10.86
N ILE A 286 -8.82 -1.46 -10.03
CA ILE A 286 -8.29 -0.41 -9.14
C ILE A 286 -7.26 0.41 -9.91
N SER A 287 -7.29 1.73 -9.72
CA SER A 287 -6.28 2.64 -10.24
C SER A 287 -5.77 3.60 -9.17
N SER A 288 -4.54 4.09 -9.36
CA SER A 288 -4.02 5.18 -8.55
C SER A 288 -4.83 6.45 -8.81
N TYR A 289 -5.03 7.24 -7.77
CA TYR A 289 -5.89 8.41 -7.77
C TYR A 289 -5.08 9.66 -7.42
N LEU A 290 -5.19 10.69 -8.24
CA LEU A 290 -4.51 11.97 -8.08
C LEU A 290 -5.53 13.10 -8.03
N ILE A 291 -5.42 13.96 -7.02
CA ILE A 291 -6.12 15.24 -6.98
C ILE A 291 -5.14 16.32 -7.38
N VAL A 292 -5.41 17.00 -8.50
CA VAL A 292 -4.69 18.18 -8.93
C VAL A 292 -5.46 19.40 -8.43
N PRO A 293 -4.93 20.18 -7.47
CA PRO A 293 -5.68 21.25 -6.82
C PRO A 293 -5.79 22.50 -7.72
N GLU A 294 -6.84 23.27 -7.51
CA GLU A 294 -6.94 24.63 -8.04
C GLU A 294 -5.90 25.57 -7.37
N ARG A 295 -5.56 26.67 -8.03
CA ARG A 295 -4.75 27.74 -7.41
C ARG A 295 -5.58 28.52 -6.41
N SER A 296 -5.16 28.49 -5.15
CA SER A 296 -5.79 29.24 -4.05
C SER A 296 -5.39 30.72 -4.04
N TYR A 297 -4.37 31.12 -4.81
CA TYR A 297 -3.91 32.50 -4.94
C TYR A 297 -3.63 32.87 -6.40
N ALA A 298 -3.84 34.14 -6.73
CA ALA A 298 -3.45 34.69 -8.02
C ALA A 298 -1.92 34.83 -8.10
N LEU A 299 -1.31 34.35 -9.19
CA LEU A 299 0.06 34.77 -9.52
C LEU A 299 0.02 36.28 -9.82
N GLU A 300 0.99 37.03 -9.30
CA GLU A 300 1.12 38.45 -9.63
C GLU A 300 1.21 38.60 -11.16
N ARG A 301 0.17 39.19 -11.74
CA ARG A 301 0.11 39.47 -13.17
C ARG A 301 1.11 40.61 -13.44
N LYS A 302 2.05 40.42 -14.37
CA LYS A 302 2.74 41.56 -14.98
C LYS A 302 1.85 42.23 -16.01
#